data_AF-Q8PSB8-F1
#
_entry.id   AF-Q8PSB8-F1
#
_cell.length_a   1.000
_cell.length_b   1.000
_cell.length_c   1.000
_cell.angle_alpha   90.00
_cell.angle_beta   90.00
_cell.angle_gamma   90.00
#
_symmetry.space_group_name_H-M   'P 1'
#
loop_
_entity.id
_entity.type
_entity.pdbx_description
1 polymer ?
#
loop_
_entity_poly.entity_id
_entity_poly.type
_entity_poly.pdbx_seq_one_letter_code
_entity_poly.pdbx_strand_id
1 'polypeptide(L)' 'MAKNTGENRRNGSVKGRTQTYNPVTDQHVKRDATTGQFIGAKKGKYKGIREEK' A
#
# COMPACT_ATOMS: atom_id res chain seq x y z
N MET A 1 -18.72 7.78 12.99
CA MET A 1 -18.27 6.47 13.49
C MET A 1 -18.45 5.43 12.39
N ALA A 2 -17.39 4.75 11.97
CA ALA A 2 -17.48 3.74 10.91
C ALA A 2 -18.08 2.43 11.45
N LYS A 3 -19.22 1.99 10.90
CA LYS A 3 -19.83 0.69 11.18
C LYS A 3 -18.98 -0.42 10.54
N ASN A 4 -18.55 -1.38 11.36
CA ASN A 4 -17.91 -2.61 10.90
C ASN A 4 -18.94 -3.47 10.17
N THR A 5 -18.99 -3.39 8.84
CA THR A 5 -19.62 -4.41 8.00
C THR A 5 -18.77 -5.68 8.11
N GLY A 6 -19.36 -6.76 8.61
CA GLY A 6 -18.71 -8.01 9.05
C GLY A 6 -18.00 -8.85 7.99
N GLU A 7 -17.45 -8.24 6.94
CA GLU A 7 -16.51 -8.85 6.02
C GLU A 7 -15.16 -8.16 6.25
N ASN A 8 -14.18 -8.90 6.78
CA ASN A 8 -12.83 -8.38 7.10
C ASN A 8 -12.00 -8.13 5.84
N ARG A 9 -12.58 -7.42 4.86
CA ARG A 9 -12.04 -7.15 3.54
C ARG A 9 -12.39 -5.72 3.16
N ARG A 10 -11.37 -4.95 2.82
CA ARG A 10 -11.51 -3.58 2.33
C ARG A 10 -11.97 -3.63 0.88
N ASN A 11 -13.14 -3.09 0.57
CA ASN A 11 -13.61 -2.95 -0.80
C ASN A 11 -13.04 -1.66 -1.42
N GLY A 12 -12.23 -1.80 -2.48
CA GLY A 12 -11.62 -0.68 -3.22
C GLY A 12 -10.16 -0.36 -2.90
N SER A 13 -9.51 0.36 -3.83
CA SER A 13 -8.10 0.75 -3.75
C SER A 13 -7.78 1.57 -2.51
N VAL A 14 -6.57 1.40 -1.97
CA VAL A 14 -6.11 2.16 -0.81
C VAL A 14 -5.71 3.58 -1.22
N LYS A 15 -6.71 4.47 -1.26
CA LYS A 15 -6.52 5.92 -1.37
C LYS A 15 -5.75 6.39 -0.11
N GLY A 16 -4.49 6.77 -0.27
CA GLY A 16 -3.60 7.17 0.83
C GLY A 16 -2.31 6.35 0.95
N ARG A 17 -2.14 5.30 0.16
CA ARG A 17 -0.88 4.54 0.11
C ARG A 17 -0.42 4.34 -1.32
N THR A 18 0.87 4.47 -1.52
CA THR A 18 1.56 4.20 -2.78
C THR A 18 2.59 3.10 -2.58
N GLN A 19 3.05 2.51 -3.67
CA GLN A 19 4.17 1.58 -3.65
C GLN A 19 5.19 1.93 -4.73
N THR A 20 6.47 1.74 -4.43
CA THR A 20 7.58 1.90 -5.38
C THR A 20 8.43 0.63 -5.41
N TYR A 21 9.04 0.31 -6.55
CA TYR A 21 9.93 -0.84 -6.68
C TYR A 21 11.36 -0.43 -6.32
N ASN A 22 11.96 -1.16 -5.37
CA ASN A 22 13.36 -1.02 -5.01
C ASN A 22 14.19 -2.08 -5.76
N PRO A 23 14.97 -1.70 -6.79
CA PRO A 23 15.76 -2.64 -7.59
C PRO A 23 16.95 -3.24 -6.81
N VAL A 24 17.39 -2.62 -5.71
CA VAL A 24 18.53 -3.10 -4.91
C VAL A 24 18.14 -4.32 -4.09
N THR A 25 16.93 -4.32 -3.54
CA THR A 25 16.42 -5.40 -2.68
C THR A 25 15.42 -6.31 -3.38
N ASP A 26 15.05 -5.98 -4.62
CA ASP A 26 13.99 -6.65 -5.39
C ASP A 26 12.67 -6.73 -4.59
N GLN A 27 12.28 -5.58 -4.02
CA GLN A 27 11.11 -5.46 -3.15
C GLN A 27 10.25 -4.26 -3.53
N HIS A 28 8.95 -4.39 -3.30
CA HIS A 28 8.04 -3.26 -3.33
C HIS A 28 7.95 -2.64 -1.94
N VAL A 29 8.19 -1.33 -1.90
CA VAL A 29 8.13 -0.53 -0.68
C VAL A 29 6.82 0.26 -0.70
N LYS A 30 6.05 0.14 0.37
CA LYS A 30 4.82 0.89 0.60
C LYS A 30 5.13 2.21 1.28
N ARG A 31 4.66 3.31 0.70
CA ARG A 31 4.72 4.65 1.27
C ARG A 31 3.34 5.16 1.64
N ASP A 32 3.31 5.98 2.68
CA ASP A 32 2.16 6.81 2.99
C ASP A 32 2.13 8.01 2.04
N ALA A 33 1.02 8.20 1.32
CA ALA A 33 0.93 9.24 0.31
C ALA A 33 0.80 10.66 0.91
N THR A 34 0.49 10.77 2.21
CA THR A 34 0.30 12.05 2.90
C THR A 34 1.55 12.48 3.65
N THR A 35 2.21 11.55 4.32
CA THR A 35 3.40 11.83 5.14
C THR A 35 4.72 11.47 4.45
N GLY A 36 4.68 10.70 3.35
CA GLY A 36 5.87 10.21 2.64
C GLY A 36 6.63 9.09 3.36
N GLN A 37 6.17 8.69 4.55
CA GLN A 37 6.83 7.69 5.38
C GLN A 37 6.78 6.30 4.75
N PHE A 38 7.85 5.53 4.94
CA PHE A 38 7.90 4.12 4.56
C PHE A 38 7.17 3.28 5.60
N ILE A 39 6.11 2.59 5.18
CA ILE A 39 5.27 1.78 6.07
C ILE A 39 5.74 0.32 6.09
N GLY A 40 6.30 -0.17 4.99
CA GLY A 40 6.84 -1.52 4.93
C GLY A 40 7.32 -1.92 3.55
N ALA A 41 8.07 -3.01 3.49
CA ALA A 41 8.59 -3.60 2.26
C ALA A 41 8.23 -5.08 2.17
N LYS A 42 8.00 -5.59 0.97
CA LYS A 42 7.85 -7.03 0.71
C LYS A 42 8.30 -7.38 -0.69
N LYS A 43 8.61 -8.66 -0.94
CA LYS A 43 8.80 -9.16 -2.30
C LYS A 43 7.46 -9.17 -3.05
N GLY A 44 7.45 -8.57 -4.25
CA GLY A 44 6.27 -8.45 -5.10
C GLY A 44 5.27 -7.36 -4.71
N LYS A 45 4.35 -7.04 -5.63
CA LYS A 45 3.41 -5.89 -5.51
C LYS A 45 2.39 -6.06 -4.38
N TYR A 46 2.03 -4.97 -3.72
CA TYR A 46 0.87 -4.90 -2.83
C TYR A 46 -0.41 -4.86 -3.66
N LYS A 47 -1.36 -5.74 -3.33
CA LYS A 47 -2.67 -5.78 -3.98
C LYS A 47 -3.48 -4.53 -3.62
N GLY A 48 -4.03 -3.85 -4.63
CA GLY A 48 -4.89 -2.67 -4.43
C GLY A 48 -4.17 -1.38 -3.98
N ILE A 49 -2.84 -1.33 -4.10
CA ILE A 49 -2.03 -0.13 -3.86
C ILE A 49 -1.50 0.39 -5.20
N ARG A 50 -1.61 1.70 -5.42
CA ARG A 50 -1.12 2.36 -6.64
C ARG A 50 0.40 2.33 -6.68
N GLU A 51 0.96 2.01 -7.84
CA GLU A 51 2.40 2.16 -8.11
C GLU A 51 2.73 3.64 -8.34
N GLU A 52 3.74 4.13 -7.61
CA GLU A 52 4.41 5.40 -7.90
C GLU A 52 5.12 5.26 -9.25
N LYS A 53 4.91 6.23 -10.14
CA LYS A 53 5.64 6.34 -11.40
C LYS A 53 6.94 7.09 -11.17
#